data_AF-A0A7S1S795-F1
#
_entry.id   AF-A0A7S1S795-F1
#
_cell.length_a   1.000
_cell.length_b   1.000
_cell.length_c   1.000
_cell.angle_alpha   90.00
_cell.angle_beta   90.00
_cell.angle_gamma   90.00
#
_symmetry.space_group_name_H-M   'P 1'
#
loop_
_entity.id
_entity.type
_entity.pdbx_description
1 polymer ?
#
loop_
_entity_poly.entity_id
_entity_poly.type
_entity_poly.pdbx_seq_one_letter_code
_entity_poly.pdbx_strand_id
1 'polypeptide(L)'
;MQLQVSARPDLEQPAVARRVEMDMGIVMASFLPRSQQELSQEDVARAIAAVKSGTLSQSLHSKKCQAVETFLGSSGVTMEQIRRCVLDLDEQALASEHLSQLLQLYPDSQEAAAFVALEEVGNLSSSQWGPAIEFVASLMRIQGFRLRAQCCLVRSLFGWEYSFLAQQVCSSQDCLSRLVGSNSLRCVLSLVVRISAECDKSMPKGSTQFDKNMNKGAHGLGFALEALLLLAREDGTGDHSNSLMRLLMDALERGAAVRVRDDALHA
;
A
#
# COMPACT_ATOMS: atom_id res chain seq x y z
N MET A 1 28.65 28.78 0.58
CA MET A 1 29.32 27.49 0.36
C MET A 1 28.75 26.87 -0.90
N GLN A 2 29.50 26.91 -2.00
CA GLN A 2 29.11 26.35 -3.29
C GLN A 2 29.54 24.88 -3.32
N LEU A 3 28.58 23.97 -3.47
CA LEU A 3 28.82 22.55 -3.69
C LEU A 3 29.14 22.33 -5.17
N GLN A 4 30.41 22.09 -5.49
CA GLN A 4 30.82 21.57 -6.79
C GLN A 4 30.44 20.08 -6.87
N VAL A 5 29.37 19.78 -7.61
CA VAL A 5 29.01 18.42 -7.98
C VAL A 5 29.82 18.06 -9.23
N SER A 6 30.81 17.20 -9.06
CA SER A 6 31.61 16.63 -10.14
C SER A 6 30.72 15.72 -11.00
N ALA A 7 30.37 16.17 -12.21
CA ALA A 7 29.64 15.38 -13.19
C ALA A 7 30.52 14.21 -13.67
N ARG A 8 30.02 12.98 -13.56
CA ARG A 8 30.57 11.82 -14.28
C ARG A 8 29.98 11.81 -15.68
N PRO A 9 30.79 11.88 -16.75
CA PRO A 9 30.33 11.66 -18.11
C PRO A 9 30.46 10.17 -18.36
N ASP A 10 29.39 9.40 -18.21
CA ASP A 10 29.17 8.10 -18.88
C ASP A 10 27.87 7.51 -18.34
N LEU A 11 26.93 7.21 -19.25
CA LEU A 11 25.54 6.75 -19.08
C LEU A 11 24.44 7.83 -19.17
N GLU A 12 24.47 8.62 -20.24
CA GLU A 12 23.23 9.17 -20.81
C GLU A 12 22.59 8.14 -21.76
N GLN A 13 21.81 7.22 -21.20
CA GLN A 13 20.61 6.79 -21.90
C GLN A 13 19.43 7.33 -21.10
N PRO A 14 18.59 8.22 -21.68
CA PRO A 14 17.41 8.67 -20.99
C PRO A 14 16.55 7.45 -20.71
N ALA A 15 16.32 7.16 -19.43
CA ALA A 15 15.33 6.18 -19.02
C ALA A 15 14.03 6.60 -19.69
N VAL A 16 13.61 5.85 -20.72
CA VAL A 16 12.35 6.07 -21.41
C VAL A 16 11.27 5.85 -20.36
N ALA A 17 10.78 6.95 -19.77
CA ALA A 17 9.68 6.93 -18.85
C ALA A 17 8.53 6.23 -19.59
N ARG A 18 8.23 4.99 -19.21
CA ARG A 18 7.07 4.27 -19.74
C ARG A 18 5.88 5.12 -19.37
N ARG A 19 5.30 5.78 -20.37
CA ARG A 19 4.07 6.54 -20.24
C ARG A 19 3.00 5.54 -19.83
N VAL A 20 2.64 5.55 -18.55
CA VAL A 20 1.51 4.76 -18.05
C VAL A 20 0.28 5.45 -18.61
N GLU A 21 -0.28 4.92 -19.70
CA GLU A 21 -1.57 5.37 -20.21
C GLU A 21 -2.63 4.97 -19.19
N MET A 22 -3.17 5.97 -18.49
CA MET A 22 -4.28 5.79 -17.58
C MET A 22 -5.56 5.73 -18.41
N ASP A 23 -6.22 4.58 -18.42
CA ASP A 23 -7.48 4.39 -19.14
C ASP A 23 -8.59 5.22 -18.48
N MET A 24 -8.83 6.40 -19.07
CA MET A 24 -9.89 7.31 -18.60
C MET A 24 -11.29 6.69 -18.73
N GLY A 25 -11.49 5.67 -19.56
CA GLY A 25 -12.74 4.92 -19.65
C GLY A 25 -13.02 4.11 -18.39
N ILE A 26 -12.01 3.44 -17.82
CA ILE A 26 -12.13 2.69 -16.55
C ILE A 26 -12.33 3.64 -15.37
N VAL A 27 -11.62 4.77 -15.37
CA VAL A 27 -11.81 5.82 -14.35
C VAL A 27 -13.22 6.38 -14.45
N MET A 28 -13.68 6.79 -15.62
CA MET A 28 -15.04 7.32 -15.79
C MET A 28 -16.13 6.28 -15.48
N ALA A 29 -15.93 4.99 -15.83
CA ALA A 29 -16.89 3.93 -15.52
C ALA A 29 -16.96 3.57 -14.01
N SER A 30 -15.89 3.83 -13.26
CA SER A 30 -15.81 3.56 -11.82
C SER A 30 -16.21 4.76 -10.97
N PHE A 31 -16.08 5.99 -11.50
CA PHE A 31 -16.24 7.24 -10.74
C PHE A 31 -17.40 8.13 -11.22
N LEU A 32 -18.04 7.86 -12.36
CA LEU A 32 -19.27 8.56 -12.76
C LEU A 32 -20.50 7.71 -12.46
N PRO A 33 -21.57 8.30 -11.90
CA PRO A 33 -22.82 7.59 -11.69
C PRO A 33 -23.38 7.16 -13.06
N ARG A 34 -23.58 5.84 -13.22
CA ARG A 34 -24.35 5.30 -14.35
C ARG A 34 -25.70 6.00 -14.39
N SER A 35 -26.06 6.47 -15.57
CA SER A 35 -27.33 7.13 -15.88
C SER A 35 -28.50 6.45 -15.19
N GLN A 36 -29.33 7.27 -14.56
CA GLN A 36 -30.54 6.98 -13.81
C GLN A 36 -31.24 5.70 -14.28
N GLN A 37 -31.26 4.71 -13.41
CA GLN A 37 -32.18 3.59 -13.51
C GLN A 37 -33.55 4.14 -13.08
N GLU A 38 -34.47 4.29 -14.03
CA GLU A 38 -35.85 4.72 -13.77
C GLU A 38 -36.47 3.79 -12.72
N LEU A 39 -36.81 4.33 -11.55
CA LEU A 39 -37.51 3.58 -10.52
C LEU A 39 -38.95 3.30 -10.97
N SER A 40 -39.41 2.07 -10.74
CA SER A 40 -40.80 1.71 -11.03
C SER A 40 -41.77 2.51 -10.15
N GLN A 41 -42.91 2.90 -10.71
CA GLN A 41 -43.96 3.62 -9.96
C GLN A 41 -44.47 2.86 -8.73
N GLU A 42 -44.34 1.52 -8.70
CA GLU A 42 -44.74 0.69 -7.55
C GLU A 42 -43.78 0.80 -6.36
N ASP A 43 -42.50 1.09 -6.61
CA ASP A 43 -41.51 1.28 -5.54
C ASP A 43 -41.65 2.66 -4.89
N VAL A 44 -41.96 3.67 -5.72
CA VAL A 44 -42.31 5.01 -5.25
C VAL A 44 -43.60 4.98 -4.42
N ALA A 45 -44.64 4.26 -4.86
CA ALA A 45 -45.89 4.12 -4.13
C ALA A 45 -45.73 3.40 -2.77
N ARG A 46 -44.88 2.38 -2.69
CA ARG A 46 -44.56 1.69 -1.41
C ARG A 46 -43.77 2.58 -0.45
N ALA A 47 -42.81 3.36 -0.95
CA ALA A 47 -42.08 4.32 -0.12
C ALA A 47 -43.00 5.38 0.48
N ILE A 48 -43.96 5.90 -0.30
CA ILE A 48 -44.96 6.87 0.15
C ILE A 48 -45.90 6.29 1.22
N ALA A 49 -46.32 5.03 1.07
CA ALA A 49 -47.20 4.36 2.03
C ALA A 49 -46.51 4.12 3.39
N ALA A 50 -45.23 3.73 3.38
CA ALA A 50 -44.42 3.56 4.60
C ALA A 50 -44.21 4.87 5.38
N VAL A 51 -44.27 6.01 4.70
CA VAL A 51 -44.11 7.34 5.29
C VAL A 51 -45.40 7.90 5.87
N LYS A 52 -46.56 7.63 5.25
CA LYS A 52 -47.86 8.03 5.81
C LYS A 52 -48.21 7.33 7.13
N SER A 53 -47.61 6.18 7.45
CA SER A 53 -47.82 5.46 8.71
C SER A 53 -46.85 5.87 9.84
N GLY A 54 -46.09 6.96 9.70
CA GLY A 54 -45.16 7.42 10.75
C GLY A 54 -43.83 6.65 10.81
N THR A 55 -43.56 5.83 9.79
CA THR A 55 -42.36 4.97 9.67
C THR A 55 -41.28 5.59 8.78
N LEU A 56 -41.13 6.91 8.81
CA LEU A 56 -39.98 7.60 8.17
C LEU A 56 -38.63 7.14 8.75
N SER A 57 -38.60 6.69 10.00
CA SER A 57 -37.42 6.07 10.63
C SER A 57 -37.08 4.69 10.06
N GLN A 58 -37.89 4.11 9.17
CA GLN A 58 -37.63 2.80 8.54
C GLN A 58 -37.09 2.90 7.09
N SER A 59 -37.14 4.07 6.43
CA SER A 59 -36.64 4.19 5.04
C SER A 59 -35.11 4.28 4.96
N LEU A 60 -34.46 4.87 5.96
CA LEU A 60 -33.07 4.57 6.30
C LEU A 60 -33.07 3.36 7.24
N HIS A 61 -32.22 2.37 7.00
CA HIS A 61 -32.00 1.30 7.97
C HIS A 61 -31.75 1.91 9.34
N SER A 62 -32.51 1.53 10.37
CA SER A 62 -32.39 2.07 11.74
C SER A 62 -30.94 2.11 12.25
N LYS A 63 -30.11 1.15 11.81
CA LYS A 63 -28.66 1.09 12.06
C LYS A 63 -27.88 2.25 11.44
N LYS A 64 -28.17 2.67 10.21
CA LYS A 64 -27.52 3.82 9.55
C LYS A 64 -27.92 5.13 10.22
N CYS A 65 -29.20 5.33 10.58
CA CYS A 65 -29.62 6.49 11.36
C CYS A 65 -28.85 6.58 12.68
N GLN A 66 -28.78 5.48 13.44
CA GLN A 66 -28.03 5.44 14.69
C GLN A 66 -26.53 5.73 14.47
N ALA A 67 -25.94 5.22 13.39
CA ALA A 67 -24.54 5.50 13.05
C ALA A 67 -24.31 6.99 12.72
N VAL A 68 -25.24 7.63 12.00
CA VAL A 68 -25.21 9.08 11.73
C VAL A 68 -25.36 9.87 13.03
N GLU A 69 -26.31 9.51 13.91
CA GLU A 69 -26.48 10.20 15.20
C GLU A 69 -25.23 10.06 16.08
N THR A 70 -24.64 8.87 16.11
CA THR A 70 -23.39 8.62 16.83
C THR A 70 -22.25 9.46 16.26
N PHE A 71 -22.13 9.52 14.93
CA PHE A 71 -21.15 10.36 14.26
C PHE A 71 -21.35 11.85 14.61
N LEU A 72 -22.58 12.35 14.55
CA LEU A 72 -22.89 13.75 14.86
C LEU A 72 -22.61 14.09 16.33
N GLY A 73 -22.93 13.18 17.25
CA GLY A 73 -22.69 13.36 18.68
C GLY A 73 -21.22 13.27 19.07
N SER A 74 -20.39 12.51 18.34
CA SER A 74 -18.98 12.27 18.71
C SER A 74 -17.97 13.13 17.94
N SER A 75 -18.24 13.45 16.68
CA SER A 75 -17.26 14.09 15.80
C SER A 75 -17.18 15.62 15.96
N GLY A 76 -18.25 16.26 16.44
CA GLY A 76 -18.36 17.72 16.48
C GLY A 76 -18.32 18.39 15.09
N VAL A 77 -18.46 17.60 14.01
CA VAL A 77 -18.37 18.09 12.64
C VAL A 77 -19.64 18.85 12.28
N THR A 78 -19.45 20.07 11.77
CA THR A 78 -20.54 20.94 11.31
C THR A 78 -20.72 20.85 9.79
N MET A 79 -21.94 21.09 9.31
CA MET A 79 -22.21 21.17 7.87
C MET A 79 -21.38 22.25 7.16
N GLU A 80 -20.98 23.30 7.88
CA GLU A 80 -20.13 24.37 7.33
C GLU A 80 -18.71 23.87 7.06
N GLN A 81 -18.12 23.10 7.97
CA GLN A 81 -16.82 22.46 7.75
C GLN A 81 -16.86 21.49 6.57
N ILE A 82 -17.95 20.72 6.44
CA ILE A 82 -18.15 19.81 5.31
C ILE A 82 -18.22 20.59 3.99
N ARG A 83 -18.98 21.69 3.95
CA ARG A 83 -19.07 22.55 2.76
C ARG A 83 -17.72 23.14 2.39
N ARG A 84 -17.00 23.73 3.35
CA ARG A 84 -15.66 24.28 3.09
C ARG A 84 -14.68 23.22 2.57
N CYS A 85 -14.70 22.02 3.17
CA CYS A 85 -13.87 20.92 2.71
C CYS A 85 -14.20 20.50 1.27
N VAL A 86 -15.48 20.33 0.94
CA VAL A 86 -15.92 19.70 -0.32
C VAL A 86 -16.13 20.70 -1.47
N LEU A 87 -16.54 21.93 -1.17
CA LEU A 87 -16.78 22.99 -2.15
C LEU A 87 -15.55 23.87 -2.35
N ASP A 88 -14.90 24.29 -1.27
CA ASP A 88 -13.73 25.18 -1.34
C ASP A 88 -12.41 24.40 -1.45
N LEU A 89 -12.47 23.06 -1.39
CA LEU A 89 -11.31 22.16 -1.40
C LEU A 89 -10.33 22.44 -0.26
N ASP A 90 -10.84 22.92 0.88
CA ASP A 90 -10.05 23.20 2.09
C ASP A 90 -9.80 21.91 2.87
N GLU A 91 -8.64 21.28 2.63
CA GLU A 91 -8.21 20.05 3.29
C GLU A 91 -8.04 20.19 4.81
N GLN A 92 -7.89 21.42 5.32
CA GLN A 92 -7.73 21.68 6.76
C GLN A 92 -9.09 21.85 7.47
N ALA A 93 -10.17 22.05 6.71
CA ALA A 93 -11.50 22.25 7.29
C ALA A 93 -12.07 20.96 7.92
N LEU A 94 -11.67 19.78 7.42
CA LEU A 94 -12.18 18.50 7.88
C LEU A 94 -11.10 17.41 7.79
N ALA A 95 -10.91 16.67 8.89
CA ALA A 95 -10.00 15.52 8.91
C ALA A 95 -10.42 14.44 7.91
N SER A 96 -9.44 13.78 7.27
CA SER A 96 -9.65 12.73 6.28
C SER A 96 -10.45 11.54 6.83
N GLU A 97 -10.26 11.22 8.11
CA GLU A 97 -11.00 10.18 8.84
C GLU A 97 -12.51 10.48 8.88
N HIS A 98 -12.88 11.72 9.21
CA HIS A 98 -14.27 12.16 9.21
C HIS A 98 -14.85 12.17 7.79
N LEU A 99 -14.09 12.62 6.79
CA LEU A 99 -14.53 12.60 5.40
C LEU A 99 -14.77 11.17 4.88
N SER A 100 -13.93 10.21 5.28
CA SER A 100 -14.10 8.79 4.98
C SER A 100 -15.36 8.22 5.63
N GLN A 101 -15.61 8.53 6.91
CA GLN A 101 -16.84 8.15 7.60
C GLN A 101 -18.09 8.75 6.94
N LEU A 102 -18.06 10.04 6.55
CA LEU A 102 -19.16 10.68 5.82
C LEU A 102 -19.48 9.97 4.51
N LEU A 103 -18.46 9.52 3.77
CA LEU A 103 -18.65 8.75 2.54
C LEU A 103 -19.29 7.38 2.78
N GLN A 104 -19.01 6.75 3.93
CA GLN A 104 -19.64 5.48 4.32
C GLN A 104 -21.10 5.66 4.77
N LEU A 105 -21.39 6.79 5.40
CA LEU A 105 -22.74 7.15 5.87
C LEU A 105 -23.61 7.75 4.76
N TYR A 106 -23.01 8.16 3.64
CA TYR A 106 -23.73 8.73 2.50
C TYR A 106 -24.66 7.69 1.87
N PRO A 107 -25.92 8.06 1.54
CA PRO A 107 -26.90 7.12 1.02
C PRO A 107 -26.46 6.52 -0.32
N ASP A 108 -26.83 5.26 -0.54
CA ASP A 108 -26.67 4.64 -1.85
C ASP A 108 -27.73 5.15 -2.85
N SER A 109 -27.68 4.67 -4.09
CA SER A 109 -28.59 5.14 -5.14
C SER A 109 -30.07 4.86 -4.86
N GLN A 110 -30.39 3.77 -4.16
CA GLN A 110 -31.77 3.42 -3.84
C GLN A 110 -32.28 4.29 -2.68
N GLU A 111 -31.46 4.43 -1.64
CA GLU A 111 -31.74 5.31 -0.50
C GLU A 111 -31.90 6.77 -0.95
N ALA A 112 -30.99 7.25 -1.80
CA ALA A 112 -31.05 8.60 -2.34
C ALA A 112 -32.34 8.85 -3.16
N ALA A 113 -32.76 7.87 -3.97
CA ALA A 113 -34.01 7.97 -4.71
C ALA A 113 -35.24 8.00 -3.79
N ALA A 114 -35.24 7.21 -2.72
CA ALA A 114 -36.28 7.27 -1.70
C ALA A 114 -36.32 8.64 -1.04
N PHE A 115 -35.17 9.23 -0.71
CA PHE A 115 -35.08 10.58 -0.17
C PHE A 115 -35.68 11.66 -1.08
N VAL A 116 -35.39 11.60 -2.39
CA VAL A 116 -35.96 12.54 -3.37
C VAL A 116 -37.47 12.39 -3.46
N ALA A 117 -37.97 11.15 -3.56
CA ALA A 117 -39.41 10.89 -3.58
C ALA A 117 -40.11 11.40 -2.30
N LEU A 118 -39.42 11.40 -1.16
CA LEU A 118 -39.94 11.93 0.10
C LEU A 118 -40.00 13.46 0.14
N GLU A 119 -38.98 14.15 -0.39
CA GLU A 119 -39.03 15.61 -0.56
C GLU A 119 -40.14 16.04 -1.53
N GLU A 120 -40.40 15.25 -2.59
CA GLU A 120 -41.42 15.58 -3.60
C GLU A 120 -42.86 15.32 -3.12
N VAL A 121 -43.08 14.26 -2.35
CA VAL A 121 -44.44 13.83 -1.96
C VAL A 121 -44.90 14.47 -0.65
N GLY A 122 -43.95 14.85 0.22
CA GLY A 122 -44.24 15.49 1.47
C GLY A 122 -43.98 16.99 1.42
N ASN A 123 -45.03 17.80 1.58
CA ASN A 123 -44.95 19.11 2.28
C ASN A 123 -44.53 18.92 3.77
N LEU A 124 -43.71 17.92 4.06
CA LEU A 124 -43.10 17.67 5.34
C LEU A 124 -41.98 18.69 5.46
N SER A 125 -42.33 19.85 6.00
CA SER A 125 -41.34 20.82 6.47
C SER A 125 -40.26 20.07 7.27
N SER A 126 -38.99 20.46 7.12
CA SER A 126 -37.83 19.88 7.81
C SER A 126 -38.06 19.55 9.29
N SER A 127 -38.97 20.28 9.96
CA SER A 127 -39.41 20.05 11.35
C SER A 127 -39.87 18.64 11.74
N GLN A 128 -40.22 17.75 10.79
CA GLN A 128 -40.63 16.37 11.12
C GLN A 128 -39.49 15.35 10.98
N TRP A 129 -38.32 15.76 10.51
CA TRP A 129 -37.19 14.86 10.32
C TRP A 129 -36.36 14.81 11.60
N GLY A 130 -35.88 13.61 11.94
CA GLY A 130 -34.87 13.46 12.98
C GLY A 130 -33.54 14.08 12.53
N PRO A 131 -32.65 14.43 13.47
CA PRO A 131 -31.39 15.13 13.17
C PRO A 131 -30.50 14.38 12.16
N ALA A 132 -30.49 13.04 12.20
CA ALA A 132 -29.75 12.23 11.23
C ALA A 132 -30.27 12.40 9.79
N ILE A 133 -31.58 12.44 9.62
CA ILE A 133 -32.24 12.55 8.31
C ILE A 133 -32.00 13.96 7.75
N GLU A 134 -32.15 15.00 8.57
CA GLU A 134 -31.83 16.38 8.18
C GLU A 134 -30.38 16.55 7.75
N PHE A 135 -29.45 15.89 8.46
CA PHE A 135 -28.04 15.91 8.13
C PHE A 135 -27.76 15.25 6.77
N VAL A 136 -28.25 14.02 6.57
CA VAL A 136 -28.06 13.29 5.31
C VAL A 136 -28.66 14.05 4.13
N ALA A 137 -29.87 14.60 4.29
CA ALA A 137 -30.49 15.43 3.26
C ALA A 137 -29.67 16.69 2.97
N SER A 138 -29.07 17.30 3.99
CA SER A 138 -28.18 18.46 3.81
C SER A 138 -26.92 18.11 3.01
N LEU A 139 -26.39 16.89 3.14
CA LEU A 139 -25.31 16.38 2.29
C LEU A 139 -25.77 16.17 0.85
N MET A 140 -26.95 15.56 0.65
CA MET A 140 -27.51 15.31 -0.68
C MET A 140 -27.78 16.59 -1.47
N ARG A 141 -28.09 17.70 -0.78
CA ARG A 141 -28.25 19.03 -1.40
C ARG A 141 -26.95 19.61 -1.96
N ILE A 142 -25.79 19.09 -1.54
CA ILE A 142 -24.50 19.50 -2.12
C ILE A 142 -24.33 18.79 -3.47
N GLN A 143 -24.30 19.57 -4.55
CA GLN A 143 -24.22 19.02 -5.91
C GLN A 143 -22.96 18.17 -6.10
N GLY A 144 -23.16 16.88 -6.39
CA GLY A 144 -22.07 15.93 -6.61
C GLY A 144 -21.24 15.65 -5.35
N PHE A 145 -21.83 15.80 -4.15
CA PHE A 145 -21.16 15.61 -2.87
C PHE A 145 -20.23 14.40 -2.83
N ARG A 146 -20.77 13.21 -3.15
CA ARG A 146 -20.03 11.95 -3.06
C ARG A 146 -18.74 11.97 -3.87
N LEU A 147 -18.81 12.44 -5.13
CA LEU A 147 -17.64 12.52 -6.00
C LEU A 147 -16.63 13.55 -5.48
N ARG A 148 -17.11 14.75 -5.10
CA ARG A 148 -16.24 15.81 -4.58
C ARG A 148 -15.55 15.39 -3.28
N ALA A 149 -16.29 14.78 -2.36
CA ALA A 149 -15.76 14.25 -1.10
C ALA A 149 -14.74 13.13 -1.33
N GLN A 150 -14.97 12.23 -2.28
CA GLN A 150 -13.97 11.24 -2.69
C GLN A 150 -12.70 11.89 -3.24
N CYS A 151 -12.83 12.90 -4.10
CA CYS A 151 -11.67 13.63 -4.61
C CYS A 151 -10.88 14.32 -3.50
N CYS A 152 -11.57 14.97 -2.55
CA CYS A 152 -10.92 15.61 -1.40
C CYS A 152 -10.20 14.59 -0.52
N LEU A 153 -10.82 13.43 -0.28
CA LEU A 153 -10.22 12.34 0.48
C LEU A 153 -8.94 11.83 -0.21
N VAL A 154 -9.02 11.49 -1.49
CA VAL A 154 -7.87 11.03 -2.28
C VAL A 154 -6.75 12.07 -2.24
N ARG A 155 -7.08 13.34 -2.44
CA ARG A 155 -6.11 14.45 -2.42
C ARG A 155 -5.41 14.57 -1.06
N SER A 156 -6.14 14.47 0.05
CA SER A 156 -5.57 14.53 1.40
C SER A 156 -4.62 13.36 1.71
N LEU A 157 -4.92 12.17 1.17
CA LEU A 157 -4.12 10.97 1.40
C LEU A 157 -2.92 10.85 0.45
N PHE A 158 -3.00 11.47 -0.72
CA PHE A 158 -2.02 11.29 -1.80
C PHE A 158 -0.59 11.65 -1.37
N GLY A 159 -0.39 12.76 -0.66
CA GLY A 159 0.94 13.20 -0.26
C GLY A 159 1.65 12.19 0.65
N TRP A 160 0.90 11.62 1.60
CA TRP A 160 1.43 10.61 2.52
C TRP A 160 1.71 9.28 1.79
N GLU A 161 0.73 8.78 1.03
CA GLU A 161 0.86 7.53 0.26
C GLU A 161 2.03 7.60 -0.74
N TYR A 162 2.14 8.71 -1.48
CA TYR A 162 3.24 8.91 -2.41
C TYR A 162 4.60 8.91 -1.69
N SER A 163 4.72 9.66 -0.59
CA SER A 163 5.97 9.76 0.15
C SER A 163 6.40 8.41 0.73
N PHE A 164 5.44 7.66 1.27
CA PHE A 164 5.66 6.31 1.77
C PHE A 164 6.15 5.38 0.66
N LEU A 165 5.48 5.34 -0.49
CA LEU A 165 5.88 4.52 -1.63
C LEU A 165 7.23 4.92 -2.20
N ALA A 166 7.48 6.22 -2.36
CA ALA A 166 8.76 6.74 -2.84
C ALA A 166 9.91 6.30 -1.91
N GLN A 167 9.72 6.38 -0.59
CA GLN A 167 10.71 5.91 0.37
C GLN A 167 10.99 4.41 0.26
N GLN A 168 9.95 3.58 0.08
CA GLN A 168 10.12 2.14 -0.11
C GLN A 168 10.90 1.81 -1.38
N VAL A 169 10.59 2.49 -2.49
CA VAL A 169 11.30 2.31 -3.76
C VAL A 169 12.76 2.75 -3.64
N CYS A 170 13.02 3.91 -3.05
CA CYS A 170 14.40 4.37 -2.81
C CYS A 170 15.18 3.40 -1.92
N SER A 171 14.59 2.94 -0.82
CA SER A 171 15.23 1.96 0.08
C SER A 171 15.56 0.66 -0.66
N SER A 172 14.65 0.15 -1.48
CA SER A 172 14.86 -1.04 -2.30
C SER A 172 15.99 -0.84 -3.32
N GLN A 173 15.98 0.29 -4.04
CA GLN A 173 17.01 0.65 -4.99
C GLN A 173 18.38 0.78 -4.32
N ASP A 174 18.45 1.40 -3.15
CA ASP A 174 19.67 1.53 -2.36
C ASP A 174 20.19 0.17 -1.90
N CYS A 175 19.30 -0.70 -1.39
CA CYS A 175 19.66 -2.05 -0.98
C CYS A 175 20.21 -2.86 -2.15
N LEU A 176 19.53 -2.85 -3.30
CA LEU A 176 19.97 -3.54 -4.51
C LEU A 176 21.30 -2.99 -5.04
N SER A 177 21.45 -1.67 -5.06
CA SER A 177 22.69 -1.01 -5.51
C SER A 177 23.87 -1.38 -4.60
N ARG A 178 23.66 -1.39 -3.28
CA ARG A 178 24.67 -1.85 -2.31
C ARG A 178 24.97 -3.33 -2.47
N LEU A 179 23.96 -4.17 -2.69
CA LEU A 179 24.14 -5.61 -2.89
C LEU A 179 25.00 -5.90 -4.13
N VAL A 180 24.64 -5.31 -5.28
CA VAL A 180 25.36 -5.49 -6.55
C VAL A 180 26.76 -4.86 -6.48
N GLY A 181 26.87 -3.69 -5.83
CA GLY A 181 28.13 -2.98 -5.63
C GLY A 181 29.05 -3.59 -4.56
N SER A 182 28.58 -4.56 -3.77
CA SER A 182 29.35 -5.10 -2.64
C SER A 182 30.45 -6.05 -3.10
N ASN A 183 31.69 -5.54 -3.11
CA ASN A 183 32.88 -6.37 -3.31
C ASN A 183 33.04 -7.41 -2.21
N SER A 184 32.71 -7.07 -0.97
CA SER A 184 32.78 -8.01 0.17
C SER A 184 31.85 -9.20 -0.04
N LEU A 185 30.61 -8.97 -0.49
CA LEU A 185 29.67 -10.05 -0.78
C LEU A 185 30.22 -10.96 -1.90
N ARG A 186 30.78 -10.38 -2.97
CA ARG A 186 31.42 -11.17 -4.04
C ARG A 186 32.57 -12.04 -3.50
N CYS A 187 33.40 -11.51 -2.61
CA CYS A 187 34.48 -12.27 -1.97
C CYS A 187 33.92 -13.45 -1.14
N VAL A 188 32.89 -13.20 -0.33
CA VAL A 188 32.24 -14.25 0.48
C VAL A 188 31.65 -15.34 -0.41
N LEU A 189 30.85 -14.96 -1.42
CA LEU A 189 30.24 -15.91 -2.35
C LEU A 189 31.30 -16.73 -3.11
N SER A 190 32.40 -16.09 -3.52
CA SER A 190 33.52 -16.78 -4.17
C SER A 190 34.20 -17.79 -3.25
N LEU A 191 34.34 -17.45 -1.96
CA LEU A 191 34.93 -18.34 -0.97
C LEU A 191 34.01 -19.55 -0.72
N VAL A 192 32.70 -19.33 -0.65
CA VAL A 192 31.71 -20.43 -0.54
C VAL A 192 31.84 -21.40 -1.71
N VAL A 193 31.90 -20.91 -2.95
CA VAL A 193 32.11 -21.77 -4.15
C VAL A 193 33.41 -22.56 -4.08
N ARG A 194 34.49 -21.94 -3.58
CA ARG A 194 35.79 -22.62 -3.44
C ARG A 194 35.74 -23.72 -2.39
N ILE A 195 35.14 -23.45 -1.24
CA ILE A 195 34.99 -24.43 -0.16
C ILE A 195 34.13 -25.59 -0.65
N SER A 196 32.99 -25.32 -1.30
CA SER A 196 32.13 -26.39 -1.85
C SER A 196 32.88 -27.25 -2.87
N ALA A 197 33.60 -26.63 -3.80
CA ALA A 197 34.37 -27.36 -4.81
C ALA A 197 35.52 -28.22 -4.22
N GLU A 198 36.06 -27.84 -3.07
CA GLU A 198 37.10 -28.62 -2.39
C GLU A 198 36.49 -29.76 -1.56
N CYS A 199 35.36 -29.51 -0.89
CA CYS A 199 34.59 -30.55 -0.20
C CYS A 199 34.21 -31.69 -1.17
N ASP A 200 33.75 -31.36 -2.37
CA ASP A 200 33.38 -32.33 -3.42
C ASP A 200 34.54 -33.26 -3.83
N LYS A 201 35.79 -32.77 -3.82
CA LYS A 201 36.98 -33.58 -4.17
C LYS A 201 37.35 -34.56 -3.05
N SER A 202 37.12 -34.14 -1.81
CA SER A 202 37.55 -34.87 -0.61
C SER A 202 36.55 -35.93 -0.13
N MET A 203 35.28 -35.82 -0.54
CA MET A 203 34.21 -36.71 -0.08
C MET A 203 33.92 -37.85 -1.06
N PRO A 204 33.64 -39.08 -0.56
CA PRO A 204 33.19 -40.17 -1.41
C PRO A 204 31.84 -39.82 -2.05
N LYS A 205 31.74 -40.02 -3.37
CA LYS A 205 30.57 -39.69 -4.20
C LYS A 205 29.28 -40.23 -3.56
N GLY A 206 28.37 -39.33 -3.17
CA GLY A 206 27.03 -39.67 -2.68
C GLY A 206 26.80 -39.54 -1.16
N SER A 207 27.70 -38.92 -0.41
CA SER A 207 27.66 -38.91 1.06
C SER A 207 27.04 -37.67 1.72
N THR A 208 26.85 -36.53 1.03
CA THR A 208 26.33 -35.31 1.68
C THR A 208 25.01 -34.79 1.10
N GLN A 209 24.19 -34.19 1.96
CA GLN A 209 22.96 -33.49 1.58
C GLN A 209 23.27 -32.17 0.85
N PHE A 210 24.45 -31.61 1.11
CA PHE A 210 25.03 -30.47 0.40
C PHE A 210 25.15 -30.70 -1.11
N ASP A 211 25.69 -31.86 -1.51
CA ASP A 211 25.81 -32.28 -2.91
C ASP A 211 24.46 -32.25 -3.63
N LYS A 212 23.38 -32.70 -2.98
CA LYS A 212 22.05 -32.82 -3.60
C LYS A 212 21.40 -31.47 -3.89
N ASN A 213 21.75 -30.45 -3.11
CA ASN A 213 21.21 -29.10 -3.26
C ASN A 213 22.08 -28.19 -4.13
N MET A 214 23.38 -28.51 -4.27
CA MET A 214 24.33 -27.78 -5.12
C MET A 214 24.43 -28.37 -6.55
N ASN A 215 24.27 -29.68 -6.76
CA ASN A 215 24.54 -30.37 -8.04
C ASN A 215 23.40 -30.38 -9.09
N LYS A 216 22.49 -29.39 -9.11
CA LYS A 216 21.63 -29.20 -10.29
C LYS A 216 22.16 -28.15 -11.28
N GLY A 217 23.18 -27.39 -10.91
CA GLY A 217 23.94 -26.52 -11.82
C GLY A 217 25.24 -27.19 -12.21
N ALA A 218 25.51 -27.34 -13.50
CA ALA A 218 26.79 -27.85 -14.00
C ALA A 218 27.98 -27.05 -13.41
N HIS A 219 28.95 -27.78 -12.85
CA HIS A 219 30.36 -27.41 -12.70
C HIS A 219 30.69 -25.91 -12.53
N GLY A 220 30.75 -25.43 -11.28
CA GLY A 220 31.59 -24.28 -10.89
C GLY A 220 31.12 -22.87 -11.28
N LEU A 221 29.92 -22.70 -11.85
CA LEU A 221 29.46 -21.38 -12.32
C LEU A 221 28.63 -20.59 -11.29
N GLY A 222 28.17 -21.20 -10.20
CA GLY A 222 27.46 -20.50 -9.12
C GLY A 222 26.52 -21.41 -8.31
N PHE A 223 25.81 -20.82 -7.35
CA PHE A 223 24.82 -21.48 -6.52
C PHE A 223 23.65 -20.54 -6.21
N ALA A 224 22.48 -21.09 -5.89
CA ALA A 224 21.31 -20.31 -5.49
C ALA A 224 21.51 -19.70 -4.09
N LEU A 225 21.15 -18.42 -3.90
CA LEU A 225 21.45 -17.69 -2.66
C LEU A 225 20.83 -18.36 -1.42
N GLU A 226 19.71 -19.05 -1.58
CA GLU A 226 19.03 -19.83 -0.55
C GLU A 226 19.94 -20.91 0.06
N ALA A 227 20.92 -21.41 -0.70
CA ALA A 227 21.87 -22.38 -0.20
C ALA A 227 22.84 -21.81 0.84
N LEU A 228 22.98 -20.47 0.96
CA LEU A 228 23.70 -19.86 2.09
C LEU A 228 23.05 -20.21 3.43
N LEU A 229 21.72 -20.38 3.47
CA LEU A 229 21.00 -20.77 4.68
C LEU A 229 21.32 -22.21 5.10
N LEU A 230 21.76 -23.05 4.15
CA LEU A 230 22.18 -24.42 4.42
C LEU A 230 23.57 -24.48 5.05
N LEU A 231 24.46 -23.54 4.74
CA LEU A 231 25.81 -23.45 5.34
C LEU A 231 25.78 -23.30 6.86
N ALA A 232 24.73 -22.67 7.40
CA ALA A 232 24.55 -22.50 8.84
C ALA A 232 24.02 -23.76 9.53
N ARG A 233 23.50 -24.73 8.77
CA ARG A 233 22.87 -25.95 9.28
C ARG A 233 23.76 -27.18 9.20
N GLU A 234 24.86 -27.11 8.46
CA GLU A 234 25.79 -28.22 8.32
C GLU A 234 26.86 -28.17 9.42
N ASP A 235 26.78 -29.13 10.32
CA ASP A 235 27.77 -29.40 11.36
C ASP A 235 28.93 -30.23 10.82
N GLY A 236 30.12 -30.02 11.38
CA GLY A 236 31.30 -30.81 11.08
C GLY A 236 31.13 -32.28 11.49
N THR A 237 31.64 -33.18 10.66
CA THR A 237 31.68 -34.62 10.95
C THR A 237 32.70 -34.90 12.06
N GLY A 238 32.25 -34.85 13.32
CA GLY A 238 33.05 -35.21 14.50
C GLY A 238 32.98 -34.19 15.64
N ASP A 239 32.65 -32.94 15.34
CA ASP A 239 32.48 -31.89 16.35
C ASP A 239 31.37 -30.91 15.90
N HIS A 240 30.21 -31.00 16.57
CA HIS A 240 29.06 -30.14 16.32
C HIS A 240 29.28 -28.67 16.70
N SER A 241 30.41 -28.34 17.33
CA SER A 241 30.76 -26.95 17.60
C SER A 241 31.32 -26.22 16.36
N ASN A 242 31.71 -26.97 15.32
CA ASN A 242 32.28 -26.43 14.08
C ASN A 242 31.28 -26.54 12.93
N SER A 243 30.57 -25.46 12.64
CA SER A 243 29.73 -25.36 11.44
C SER A 243 30.52 -24.85 10.24
N LEU A 244 30.03 -25.14 9.03
CA LEU A 244 30.62 -24.62 7.79
C LEU A 244 30.61 -23.09 7.74
N MET A 245 29.60 -22.46 8.35
CA MET A 245 29.54 -21.01 8.54
C MET A 245 30.67 -20.49 9.45
N ARG A 246 31.00 -21.19 10.54
CA ARG A 246 32.12 -20.83 11.43
C ARG A 246 33.45 -20.91 10.69
N LEU A 247 33.66 -21.97 9.92
CA LEU A 247 34.85 -22.14 9.07
C LEU A 247 35.00 -21.01 8.04
N LEU A 248 33.88 -20.60 7.41
CA LEU A 248 33.85 -19.47 6.47
C LEU A 248 34.24 -18.16 7.16
N MET A 249 33.68 -17.88 8.35
CA MET A 249 34.01 -16.68 9.12
C MET A 249 35.48 -16.66 9.52
N ASP A 250 36.01 -17.76 10.04
CA ASP A 250 37.44 -17.86 10.42
C ASP A 250 38.36 -17.70 9.21
N ALA A 251 37.95 -18.16 8.03
CA ALA A 251 38.71 -18.00 6.79
C ALA A 251 38.69 -16.53 6.30
N LEU A 252 37.56 -15.84 6.45
CA LEU A 252 37.44 -14.41 6.15
C LEU A 252 38.26 -13.55 7.10
N GLU A 253 38.22 -13.84 8.41
CA GLU A 253 39.01 -13.13 9.42
C GLU A 253 40.52 -13.32 9.21
N ARG A 254 40.95 -14.56 8.94
CA ARG A 254 42.36 -14.84 8.60
C ARG A 254 42.79 -14.16 7.30
N GLY A 255 41.94 -14.16 6.28
CA GLY A 255 42.19 -13.45 5.01
C GLY A 255 42.26 -11.93 5.16
N ALA A 256 41.44 -11.34 6.05
CA ALA A 256 41.47 -9.91 6.35
C ALA A 256 42.75 -9.51 7.12
N ALA A 257 43.18 -10.33 8.08
CA ALA A 257 44.41 -10.10 8.84
C ALA A 257 45.68 -10.13 7.96
N VAL A 258 45.68 -10.92 6.88
CA VAL A 258 46.78 -10.96 5.91
C VAL A 258 46.80 -9.70 5.03
N ARG A 259 45.65 -9.22 4.54
CA ARG A 259 45.59 -8.00 3.70
C ARG A 259 46.03 -6.75 4.45
N VAL A 260 45.65 -6.59 5.73
CA VAL A 260 46.07 -5.46 6.57
C VAL A 260 47.59 -5.46 6.79
N ARG A 261 48.24 -6.63 6.80
CA ARG A 261 49.70 -6.74 6.91
C ARG A 261 50.41 -6.37 5.60
N ASP A 262 49.88 -6.77 4.46
CA ASP A 262 50.48 -6.46 3.16
C ASP A 262 50.37 -4.96 2.82
N ASP A 263 49.22 -4.32 3.13
CA ASP A 263 49.05 -2.88 2.96
C ASP A 263 49.97 -2.06 3.89
N ALA A 264 50.28 -2.58 5.09
CA ALA A 264 51.22 -1.96 6.02
C ALA A 264 52.70 -2.21 5.67
N LEU A 265 53.01 -3.22 4.85
CA LEU A 265 54.36 -3.51 4.34
C LEU A 265 54.69 -2.74 3.06
N HIS A 266 53.66 -2.21 2.37
CA HIS A 266 53.79 -1.43 1.14
C HIS A 266 53.53 0.08 1.31
N ALA A 267 53.24 0.54 2.53
CA ALA A 267 53.18 1.94 2.93
C ALA A 267 54.50 2.40 3.57
#